data_AF-A0A2G5SI62-F1
#
_entry.id   AF-A0A2G5SI62-F1
#
_cell.length_a   1.000
_cell.length_b   1.000
_cell.length_c   1.000
_cell.angle_alpha   90.00
_cell.angle_beta   90.00
_cell.angle_gamma   90.00
#
_symmetry.space_group_name_H-M   'P 1'
#
loop_
_entity.id
_entity.type
_entity.pdbx_description
1 polymer ?
#
loop_
_entity_poly.entity_id
_entity_poly.type
_entity_poly.pdbx_seq_one_letter_code
_entity_poly.pdbx_strand_id
1 'polypeptide(L)'
;MHILQYKLVLHQFLIYESMLIQKTPIFKSYLQFCEILKDQSIDYREFEFWYYRFIVRGNSNFDEGVSQELQKLQFSELPVQIVDRVLDKLGIRTHLLLRKVCKSLRQIVDQKPSLIKSINLMIEDYGSTMVIESYSNLEPEQWVQYANNTVEEGAKRALLDMKYLMNRPKLKMESLKISVKFSCHTVDEKRGETQRRLGYYRAIGGKNKRENR
;
A
#
# COMPACT_ATOMS: atom_id res chain seq x y z
N MET A 1 43.63 5.47 -1.38
CA MET A 1 43.67 6.74 -0.62
C MET A 1 42.51 7.69 -1.01
N HIS A 2 41.33 7.17 -1.40
CA HIS A 2 40.16 7.98 -1.80
C HIS A 2 39.07 8.06 -0.71
N ILE A 3 38.97 7.08 0.19
CA ILE A 3 37.90 6.98 1.20
C ILE A 3 37.96 8.11 2.25
N LEU A 4 39.16 8.62 2.56
CA LEU A 4 39.36 9.63 3.62
C LEU A 4 38.89 11.04 3.23
N GLN A 5 38.96 11.41 1.94
CA GLN A 5 38.49 12.72 1.48
C GLN A 5 36.95 12.83 1.55
N TYR A 6 36.24 11.77 1.16
CA TYR A 6 34.76 11.77 1.20
C TYR A 6 34.21 11.84 2.62
N LYS A 7 34.87 11.19 3.57
CA LYS A 7 34.50 11.18 4.99
C LYS A 7 34.55 12.58 5.60
N LEU A 8 35.56 13.38 5.26
CA LEU A 8 35.69 14.78 5.68
C LEU A 8 34.59 15.66 5.07
N VAL A 9 34.30 15.51 3.78
CA VAL A 9 33.25 16.31 3.11
C VAL A 9 31.85 15.94 3.64
N LEU A 10 31.59 14.65 3.85
CA LEU A 10 30.35 14.18 4.47
C LEU A 10 30.18 14.73 5.89
N HIS A 11 31.24 14.67 6.71
CA HIS A 11 31.21 15.23 8.06
C HIS A 11 30.87 16.72 8.06
N GLN A 12 31.52 17.49 7.18
CA GLN A 12 31.31 18.93 7.09
C GLN A 12 29.90 19.29 6.57
N PHE A 13 29.38 18.51 5.63
CA PHE A 13 28.01 18.66 5.15
C PHE A 13 26.97 18.33 6.22
N LEU A 14 27.14 17.23 6.96
CA LEU A 14 26.21 16.85 8.04
C LEU A 14 26.22 17.84 9.19
N ILE A 15 27.38 18.44 9.52
CA ILE A 15 27.46 19.56 10.49
C ILE A 15 26.63 20.74 9.98
N TYR A 16 26.80 21.14 8.72
CA TYR A 16 26.04 22.24 8.13
C TYR A 16 24.52 21.99 8.17
N GLU A 17 24.07 20.82 7.73
CA GLU A 17 22.65 20.43 7.78
C GLU A 17 22.12 20.38 9.22
N SER A 18 22.93 19.95 10.20
CA SER A 18 22.52 19.93 11.61
C SER A 18 22.34 21.31 12.24
N MET A 19 23.05 22.33 11.72
CA MET A 19 22.95 23.72 12.16
C MET A 19 21.74 24.45 11.56
N LEU A 20 21.15 23.92 10.48
CA LEU A 20 19.93 24.48 9.91
C LEU A 20 18.74 24.17 10.81
N ILE A 21 18.06 25.22 11.26
CA ILE A 21 16.94 25.16 12.22
C ILE A 21 15.74 24.36 11.68
N GLN A 22 15.65 24.17 10.37
CA GLN A 22 14.65 23.31 9.73
C GLN A 22 15.29 21.97 9.36
N LYS A 23 14.72 20.87 9.88
CA LYS A 23 15.12 19.52 9.47
C LYS A 23 14.69 19.30 8.03
N THR A 24 15.62 19.48 7.10
CA THR A 24 15.45 19.08 5.70
C THR A 24 15.15 17.57 5.68
N PRO A 25 14.14 17.09 4.93
CA PRO A 25 13.92 15.66 4.78
C PRO A 25 15.19 14.97 4.29
N ILE A 26 15.59 13.87 4.94
CA ILE A 26 16.86 13.18 4.71
C ILE A 26 17.18 12.90 3.23
N PHE A 27 16.16 12.52 2.45
CA PHE A 27 16.29 12.27 1.02
C PHE A 27 16.65 13.53 0.24
N LYS A 28 16.12 14.70 0.64
CA LYS A 28 16.47 15.99 0.04
C LYS A 28 17.91 16.38 0.39
N SER A 29 18.34 16.18 1.63
CA SER A 29 19.74 16.40 2.03
C SER A 29 20.70 15.52 1.25
N TYR A 30 20.34 14.25 0.99
CA TYR A 30 21.15 13.35 0.15
C TYR A 30 21.30 13.86 -1.29
N LEU A 31 20.21 14.31 -1.93
CA LEU A 31 20.28 14.85 -3.28
C LEU A 31 21.19 16.09 -3.35
N GLN A 32 21.08 16.99 -2.38
CA GLN A 32 21.94 18.17 -2.28
C GLN A 32 23.41 17.78 -2.07
N PHE A 33 23.67 16.76 -1.25
CA PHE A 33 25.01 16.22 -1.04
C PHE A 33 25.62 15.68 -2.35
N CYS A 34 24.84 14.91 -3.11
CA CYS A 34 25.26 14.40 -4.42
C CYS A 34 25.53 15.52 -5.44
N GLU A 35 24.70 16.58 -5.44
CA GLU A 35 24.91 17.75 -6.30
C GLU A 35 26.21 18.50 -5.98
N ILE A 36 26.54 18.64 -4.69
CA ILE A 36 27.77 19.31 -4.23
C ILE A 36 29.01 18.52 -4.65
N LEU A 37 28.98 17.19 -4.49
CA LEU A 37 30.12 16.35 -4.80
C LEU A 37 30.29 16.07 -6.30
N LYS A 38 29.24 16.25 -7.11
CA LYS A 38 29.21 15.88 -8.55
C LYS A 38 29.70 14.45 -8.82
N ASP A 39 29.57 13.57 -7.83
CA ASP A 39 30.06 12.20 -7.80
C ASP A 39 29.14 11.37 -6.88
N GLN A 40 28.86 10.11 -7.23
CA GLN A 40 28.00 9.18 -6.47
C GLN A 40 28.84 8.25 -5.59
N SER A 41 29.82 8.79 -4.89
CA SER A 41 30.79 8.01 -4.12
C SER A 41 30.22 7.40 -2.83
N ILE A 42 29.11 7.95 -2.31
CA ILE A 42 28.34 7.37 -1.21
C ILE A 42 26.95 6.98 -1.74
N ASP A 43 26.48 5.79 -1.36
CA ASP A 43 25.09 5.43 -1.63
C ASP A 43 24.14 6.06 -0.59
N TYR A 44 22.85 6.10 -0.92
CA TYR A 44 21.84 6.68 -0.04
C TYR A 44 21.82 6.04 1.36
N ARG A 45 22.13 4.73 1.47
CA ARG A 45 22.07 4.03 2.77
C ARG A 45 23.22 4.41 3.67
N GLU A 46 24.41 4.52 3.09
CA GLU A 46 25.59 4.96 3.82
C GLU A 46 25.43 6.42 4.24
N PHE A 47 24.86 7.29 3.39
CA PHE A 47 24.48 8.64 3.77
C PHE A 47 23.42 8.67 4.89
N GLU A 48 22.36 7.87 4.77
CA GLU A 48 21.28 7.78 5.75
C GLU A 48 21.78 7.34 7.12
N PHE A 49 22.68 6.35 7.16
CA PHE A 49 23.33 5.91 8.39
C PHE A 49 24.05 7.04 9.09
N TRP A 50 24.91 7.77 8.36
CA TRP A 50 25.66 8.89 8.93
C TRP A 50 24.73 10.03 9.35
N TYR A 51 23.71 10.35 8.56
CA TYR A 51 22.71 11.37 8.90
C TYR A 51 22.00 11.05 10.24
N TYR A 52 21.50 9.82 10.43
CA TYR A 52 20.87 9.43 11.70
C TYR A 52 21.87 9.36 12.86
N ARG A 53 23.10 8.89 12.63
CA ARG A 53 24.14 8.84 13.67
C ARG A 53 24.54 10.23 14.16
N PHE A 54 24.74 11.17 13.25
CA PHE A 54 25.17 12.54 13.55
C PHE A 54 24.03 13.39 14.09
N ILE A 55 22.91 13.46 13.36
CA ILE A 55 21.83 14.42 13.66
C ILE A 55 20.90 13.91 14.76
N VAL A 56 20.64 12.59 14.83
CA VAL A 56 19.67 12.03 15.78
C VAL A 56 20.33 11.51 17.06
N ARG A 57 21.55 10.93 16.97
CA ARG A 57 22.26 10.40 18.15
C ARG A 57 23.34 11.34 18.71
N GLY A 58 23.73 12.39 17.99
CA GLY A 58 24.77 13.35 18.44
C GLY A 58 26.17 12.75 18.55
N ASN A 59 26.42 11.59 17.94
CA ASN A 59 27.71 10.93 17.98
C ASN A 59 28.55 11.40 16.78
N SER A 60 29.64 12.12 17.05
CA SER A 60 30.50 12.72 16.04
C SER A 60 31.64 11.81 15.56
N ASN A 61 31.72 10.58 16.08
CA ASN A 61 32.87 9.73 15.83
C ASN A 61 32.72 8.96 14.51
N PHE A 62 33.51 9.38 13.53
CA PHE A 62 33.47 8.90 12.15
C PHE A 62 34.34 7.64 11.95
N ASP A 63 35.17 7.27 12.93
CA ASP A 63 36.15 6.17 12.88
C ASP A 63 35.61 4.78 13.24
N GLU A 64 34.37 4.69 13.74
CA GLU A 64 33.72 3.40 13.97
C GLU A 64 33.24 2.79 12.65
N GLY A 65 33.64 1.53 12.42
CA GLY A 65 33.41 0.82 11.16
C GLY A 65 31.93 0.71 10.81
N VAL A 66 31.54 1.49 9.80
CA VAL A 66 30.26 1.46 9.06
C VAL A 66 29.74 0.04 8.78
N SER A 67 30.66 -0.91 8.59
CA SER A 67 30.35 -2.23 8.05
C SER A 67 29.71 -3.22 9.04
N GLN A 68 29.87 -3.07 10.36
CA GLN A 68 29.29 -4.03 11.32
C GLN A 68 27.87 -3.64 11.77
N GLU A 69 27.54 -2.34 11.85
CA GLU A 69 26.20 -1.87 12.24
C GLU A 69 25.23 -1.69 11.05
N LEU A 70 25.74 -1.57 9.82
CA LEU A 70 24.92 -1.59 8.59
C LEU A 70 24.42 -3.00 8.22
N GLN A 71 24.35 -3.95 9.18
CA GLN A 71 23.62 -5.19 8.94
C GLN A 71 22.26 -4.80 8.38
N LYS A 72 22.05 -5.18 7.12
CA LYS A 72 20.93 -4.72 6.30
C LYS A 72 19.66 -5.25 6.94
N LEU A 73 19.11 -4.52 7.90
CA LEU A 73 17.90 -4.89 8.60
C LEU A 73 16.81 -5.04 7.55
N GLN A 74 16.49 -6.28 7.23
CA GLN A 74 15.46 -6.57 6.26
C GLN A 74 14.12 -6.35 6.94
N PHE A 75 13.11 -5.96 6.16
CA PHE A 75 11.75 -5.84 6.69
C PHE A 75 11.28 -7.14 7.38
N SER A 76 11.76 -8.31 6.92
CA SER A 76 11.48 -9.62 7.52
C SER A 76 12.11 -9.83 8.90
N GLU A 77 13.09 -9.04 9.28
CA GLU A 77 13.76 -9.10 10.59
C GLU A 77 13.07 -8.21 11.62
N LEU A 78 12.09 -7.38 11.20
CA LEU A 78 11.27 -6.62 12.14
C LEU A 78 10.44 -7.57 13.01
N PRO A 79 10.40 -7.37 14.34
CA PRO A 79 9.50 -8.10 15.21
C PRO A 79 8.06 -7.97 14.74
N VAL A 80 7.34 -9.10 14.74
CA VAL A 80 5.95 -9.17 14.29
C VAL A 80 5.08 -8.15 15.02
N GLN A 81 5.35 -7.86 16.30
CA GLN A 81 4.57 -6.86 17.06
C GLN A 81 4.69 -5.45 16.48
N ILE A 82 5.82 -5.08 15.88
CA ILE A 82 5.99 -3.76 15.24
C ILE A 82 5.19 -3.71 13.94
N VAL A 83 5.30 -4.74 13.11
CA VAL A 83 4.52 -4.86 11.87
C VAL A 83 3.02 -4.84 12.18
N ASP A 84 2.62 -5.53 13.25
CA ASP A 84 1.23 -5.58 13.71
C ASP A 84 0.67 -4.20 14.11
N ARG A 85 1.47 -3.39 14.83
CA ARG A 85 1.13 -2.00 15.19
C ARG A 85 1.04 -1.07 13.98
N VAL A 86 1.91 -1.26 12.98
CA VAL A 86 1.83 -0.51 11.72
C VAL A 86 0.53 -0.86 11.00
N LEU A 87 0.18 -2.15 10.90
CA LEU A 87 -1.06 -2.60 10.27
C LEU A 87 -2.31 -2.01 10.95
N ASP A 88 -2.32 -1.81 12.26
CA ASP A 88 -3.45 -1.19 12.99
C ASP A 88 -3.68 0.28 12.61
N LYS A 89 -2.68 0.94 12.02
CA LYS A 89 -2.79 2.32 11.52
C LYS A 89 -3.12 2.40 10.03
N LEU A 90 -3.27 1.26 9.36
CA LEU A 90 -3.52 1.18 7.92
C LEU A 90 -4.96 0.73 7.63
N GLY A 91 -5.53 1.28 6.56
CA GLY A 91 -6.86 0.89 6.07
C GLY A 91 -6.87 -0.46 5.34
N ILE A 92 -8.07 -0.99 5.11
CA ILE A 92 -8.30 -2.29 4.45
C ILE A 92 -7.75 -2.33 3.02
N ARG A 93 -7.78 -1.20 2.29
CA ARG A 93 -7.14 -1.08 0.97
C ARG A 93 -5.65 -1.41 1.04
N THR A 94 -4.94 -0.83 2.01
CA THR A 94 -3.51 -1.06 2.18
C THR A 94 -3.22 -2.48 2.65
N HIS A 95 -4.09 -3.06 3.50
CA HIS A 95 -3.99 -4.46 3.90
C HIS A 95 -4.06 -5.40 2.68
N LEU A 96 -4.99 -5.17 1.75
CA LEU A 96 -5.09 -5.95 0.51
C LEU A 96 -3.82 -5.84 -0.36
N LEU A 97 -3.15 -4.69 -0.37
CA LEU A 97 -1.87 -4.51 -1.06
C LEU A 97 -0.74 -5.26 -0.36
N LEU A 98 -0.60 -5.12 0.97
CA LEU A 98 0.45 -5.78 1.75
C LEU A 98 0.37 -7.31 1.65
N ARG A 99 -0.85 -7.84 1.53
CA ARG A 99 -1.10 -9.27 1.28
C ARG A 99 -0.47 -9.79 -0.02
N LYS A 100 -0.23 -8.91 -1.00
CA LYS A 100 0.37 -9.22 -2.30
C LYS A 100 1.89 -9.09 -2.31
N VAL A 101 2.49 -8.46 -1.29
CA VAL A 101 3.94 -8.21 -1.20
C VAL A 101 4.72 -9.47 -0.86
N CYS A 102 4.43 -10.14 0.27
CA CYS A 102 5.12 -11.36 0.67
C CYS A 102 4.25 -12.32 1.48
N LYS A 103 4.70 -13.58 1.62
CA LYS A 103 3.98 -14.63 2.35
C LYS A 103 3.85 -14.32 3.85
N SER A 104 4.88 -13.75 4.47
CA SER A 104 4.88 -13.38 5.89
C SER A 104 3.85 -12.28 6.18
N LEU A 105 3.88 -11.18 5.41
CA LEU A 105 2.88 -10.12 5.51
C LEU A 105 1.46 -10.65 5.28
N ARG A 106 1.27 -11.51 4.28
CA ARG A 106 -0.02 -12.16 4.04
C ARG A 106 -0.52 -12.90 5.28
N GLN A 107 0.33 -13.68 5.95
CA GLN A 107 -0.07 -14.40 7.16
C GLN A 107 -0.47 -13.46 8.30
N ILE A 108 0.30 -12.39 8.53
CA ILE A 108 0.01 -11.42 9.60
C ILE A 108 -1.30 -10.69 9.32
N VAL A 109 -1.49 -10.21 8.08
CA VAL A 109 -2.72 -9.50 7.70
C VAL A 109 -3.94 -10.44 7.75
N ASP A 110 -3.78 -11.71 7.36
CA ASP A 110 -4.87 -12.71 7.37
C ASP A 110 -5.36 -13.06 8.79
N GLN A 111 -4.55 -12.85 9.83
CA GLN A 111 -4.90 -13.08 11.23
C GLN A 111 -5.68 -11.91 11.86
N LYS A 112 -5.67 -10.72 11.24
CA LYS A 112 -6.33 -9.54 11.81
C LYS A 112 -7.86 -9.70 11.86
N PRO A 113 -8.53 -9.12 12.87
CA PRO A 113 -10.00 -9.09 12.90
C PRO A 113 -10.56 -8.30 11.72
N SER A 114 -11.73 -8.74 11.22
CA SER A 114 -12.45 -8.00 10.17
C SER A 114 -13.26 -6.88 10.79
N LEU A 115 -13.08 -5.65 10.30
CA LEU A 115 -13.92 -4.50 10.63
C LEU A 115 -14.80 -4.10 9.46
N ILE A 116 -15.12 -5.03 8.56
CA ILE A 116 -15.87 -4.72 7.34
C ILE A 116 -17.36 -4.65 7.67
N LYS A 117 -17.96 -3.51 7.31
CA LYS A 117 -19.39 -3.23 7.45
C LYS A 117 -20.14 -3.58 6.17
N SER A 118 -19.67 -3.09 5.02
CA SER A 118 -20.29 -3.38 3.73
C SER A 118 -19.26 -3.58 2.61
N ILE A 119 -19.64 -4.37 1.61
CA ILE A 119 -18.87 -4.55 0.37
C ILE A 119 -19.81 -4.35 -0.82
N ASN A 120 -19.42 -3.48 -1.74
CA ASN A 120 -20.09 -3.28 -3.02
C ASN A 120 -19.10 -3.50 -4.18
N LEU A 121 -19.23 -4.63 -4.86
CA LEU A 121 -18.46 -4.98 -6.05
C LEU A 121 -19.26 -4.65 -7.31
N MET A 122 -18.66 -3.85 -8.19
CA MET A 122 -19.19 -3.49 -9.49
C MET A 122 -18.25 -4.00 -10.58
N ILE A 123 -18.78 -4.76 -11.53
CA ILE A 123 -18.06 -5.29 -12.69
C ILE A 123 -18.71 -4.68 -13.94
N GLU A 124 -17.91 -3.96 -14.73
CA GLU A 124 -18.32 -3.22 -15.92
C GLU A 124 -17.45 -3.56 -17.14
N ASP A 125 -17.85 -3.09 -18.32
CA ASP A 125 -17.15 -3.31 -19.61
C ASP A 125 -15.68 -2.87 -19.62
N TYR A 126 -15.30 -1.96 -18.73
CA TYR A 126 -13.95 -1.37 -18.66
C TYR A 126 -13.19 -1.72 -17.38
N GLY A 127 -13.75 -2.58 -16.51
CA GLY A 127 -13.04 -3.04 -15.33
C GLY A 127 -13.95 -3.37 -14.15
N SER A 128 -13.33 -3.57 -12.99
CA SER A 128 -14.06 -3.84 -11.75
C SER A 128 -13.66 -2.87 -10.65
N THR A 129 -14.64 -2.48 -9.84
CA THR A 129 -14.45 -1.56 -8.71
C THR A 129 -15.10 -2.18 -7.48
N MET A 130 -14.39 -2.17 -6.36
CA MET A 130 -14.90 -2.61 -5.07
C MET A 130 -14.89 -1.44 -4.10
N VAL A 131 -16.03 -1.17 -3.49
CA VAL A 131 -16.17 -0.22 -2.39
C VAL A 131 -16.32 -1.01 -1.11
N ILE A 132 -15.51 -0.69 -0.12
CA ILE A 132 -15.50 -1.34 1.18
C ILE A 132 -15.76 -0.29 2.23
N GLU A 133 -16.83 -0.47 3.00
CA GLU A 133 -17.11 0.34 4.18
C GLU A 133 -16.64 -0.42 5.42
N SER A 134 -16.00 0.27 6.36
CA SER A 134 -15.48 -0.35 7.58
C SER A 134 -15.97 0.36 8.83
N TYR A 135 -16.02 -0.36 9.96
CA TYR A 135 -16.24 0.20 11.29
C TYR A 135 -15.01 0.95 11.82
N SER A 136 -13.92 1.03 11.06
CA SER A 136 -12.72 1.75 11.49
C SER A 136 -12.86 3.25 11.24
N ASN A 137 -12.34 4.06 12.16
CA ASN A 137 -12.38 5.52 12.07
C ASN A 137 -11.29 6.10 11.13
N LEU A 138 -10.45 5.25 10.52
CA LEU A 138 -9.33 5.71 9.69
C LEU A 138 -9.83 6.30 8.37
N GLU A 139 -10.68 5.54 7.67
CA GLU A 139 -11.44 6.00 6.51
C GLU A 139 -12.74 5.16 6.42
N PRO A 140 -13.93 5.78 6.51
CA PRO A 140 -15.18 5.03 6.55
C PRO A 140 -15.48 4.30 5.23
N GLU A 141 -15.06 4.85 4.09
CA GLU A 141 -15.29 4.29 2.77
C GLU A 141 -13.97 4.22 1.96
N GLN A 142 -13.63 3.03 1.49
CA GLN A 142 -12.41 2.79 0.71
C GLN A 142 -12.74 2.17 -0.64
N TRP A 143 -12.16 2.74 -1.70
CA TRP A 143 -12.36 2.31 -3.08
C TRP A 143 -11.14 1.51 -3.54
N VAL A 144 -11.37 0.38 -4.21
CA VAL A 144 -10.33 -0.44 -4.84
C VAL A 144 -10.70 -0.67 -6.30
N GLN A 145 -9.85 -0.18 -7.20
CA GLN A 145 -10.03 -0.36 -8.64
C GLN A 145 -9.17 -1.51 -9.14
N TYR A 146 -9.76 -2.35 -9.98
CA TYR A 146 -9.14 -3.51 -10.61
C TYR A 146 -9.09 -3.27 -12.12
N ALA A 147 -8.15 -2.42 -12.54
CA ALA A 147 -7.88 -2.17 -13.96
C ALA A 147 -6.90 -3.23 -14.50
N ASN A 148 -7.09 -3.61 -15.77
CA ASN A 148 -6.30 -4.67 -16.38
C ASN A 148 -6.47 -4.75 -17.91
N ASN A 149 -5.64 -5.56 -18.57
CA ASN A 149 -5.71 -5.83 -20.01
C ASN A 149 -7.09 -6.40 -20.43
N THR A 150 -7.71 -7.20 -19.56
CA THR A 150 -9.05 -7.74 -19.79
C THR A 150 -9.96 -7.56 -18.57
N VAL A 151 -11.26 -7.40 -18.83
CA VAL A 151 -12.30 -7.30 -17.80
C VAL A 151 -12.34 -8.54 -16.93
N GLU A 152 -12.16 -9.72 -17.53
CA GLU A 152 -12.19 -11.01 -16.85
C GLU A 152 -11.11 -11.09 -15.77
N GLU A 153 -9.88 -10.68 -16.07
CA GLU A 153 -8.80 -10.72 -15.10
C GLU A 153 -9.01 -9.72 -13.96
N GLY A 154 -9.53 -8.52 -14.27
CA GLY A 154 -9.91 -7.53 -13.25
C GLY A 154 -10.96 -8.09 -12.29
N ALA A 155 -12.01 -8.71 -12.83
CA ALA A 155 -13.05 -9.38 -12.07
C ALA A 155 -12.50 -10.54 -11.22
N LYS A 156 -11.63 -11.39 -11.79
CA LYS A 156 -10.96 -12.48 -11.06
C LYS A 156 -10.21 -11.98 -9.83
N ARG A 157 -9.44 -10.88 -9.95
CA ARG A 157 -8.71 -10.31 -8.81
C ARG A 157 -9.65 -9.69 -7.78
N ALA A 158 -10.68 -8.99 -8.23
CA ALA A 158 -11.69 -8.44 -7.32
C ALA A 158 -12.37 -9.56 -6.51
N LEU A 159 -12.71 -10.68 -7.16
CA LEU A 159 -13.29 -11.85 -6.50
C LEU A 159 -12.31 -12.55 -5.55
N LEU A 160 -11.01 -12.59 -5.86
CA LEU A 160 -9.99 -13.14 -4.96
C LEU A 160 -9.82 -12.30 -3.69
N ASP A 161 -9.76 -10.98 -3.84
CA ASP A 161 -9.68 -10.07 -2.69
C ASP A 161 -10.98 -10.15 -1.87
N MET A 162 -12.15 -10.18 -2.52
CA MET A 162 -13.44 -10.36 -1.86
C MET A 162 -13.52 -11.70 -1.09
N LYS A 163 -13.08 -12.81 -1.69
CA LYS A 163 -13.04 -14.12 -1.03
C LYS A 163 -12.25 -14.05 0.27
N TYR A 164 -11.13 -13.34 0.27
CA TYR A 164 -10.33 -13.12 1.46
C TYR A 164 -11.07 -12.30 2.53
N LEU A 165 -11.70 -11.19 2.14
CA LEU A 165 -12.49 -10.35 3.04
C LEU A 165 -13.63 -11.14 3.70
N MET A 166 -14.24 -12.06 2.93
CA MET A 166 -15.36 -12.90 3.38
C MET A 166 -14.95 -14.09 4.26
N ASN A 167 -13.75 -14.65 4.08
CA ASN A 167 -13.29 -15.84 4.81
C ASN A 167 -12.87 -15.60 6.27
N ARG A 168 -13.25 -14.46 6.87
CA ARG A 168 -12.83 -14.09 8.23
C ARG A 168 -13.82 -14.61 9.29
N PRO A 169 -13.35 -15.34 10.32
CA PRO A 169 -14.20 -16.11 11.25
C PRO A 169 -15.13 -15.29 12.17
N LYS A 170 -15.06 -13.95 12.13
CA LYS A 170 -15.92 -13.05 12.92
C LYS A 170 -16.49 -11.90 12.08
N LEU A 171 -16.77 -12.15 10.80
CA LEU A 171 -17.31 -11.14 9.90
C LEU A 171 -18.73 -10.71 10.34
N LYS A 172 -18.86 -9.46 10.82
CA LYS A 172 -20.14 -8.78 11.11
C LYS A 172 -20.52 -7.83 9.97
N MET A 173 -20.68 -8.39 8.77
CA MET A 173 -21.04 -7.63 7.57
C MET A 173 -22.55 -7.41 7.54
N GLU A 174 -22.96 -6.16 7.33
CA GLU A 174 -24.36 -5.74 7.24
C GLU A 174 -24.89 -5.89 5.82
N SER A 175 -24.06 -5.63 4.80
CA SER A 175 -24.48 -5.74 3.41
C SER A 175 -23.36 -6.19 2.47
N LEU A 176 -23.76 -6.98 1.47
CA LEU A 176 -22.95 -7.40 0.33
C LEU A 176 -23.75 -7.13 -0.94
N LYS A 177 -23.16 -6.39 -1.88
CA LYS A 177 -23.75 -6.10 -3.18
C LYS A 177 -22.76 -6.46 -4.28
N ILE A 178 -23.22 -7.22 -5.26
CA ILE A 178 -22.46 -7.54 -6.47
C ILE A 178 -23.31 -7.11 -7.66
N SER A 179 -22.79 -6.20 -8.47
CA SER A 179 -23.46 -5.64 -9.63
C SER A 179 -22.63 -5.91 -10.87
N VAL A 180 -23.24 -6.48 -11.91
CA VAL A 180 -22.58 -6.77 -13.17
C VAL A 180 -23.33 -6.01 -14.27
N LYS A 181 -22.62 -5.16 -14.99
CA LYS A 181 -23.21 -4.26 -15.98
C LYS A 181 -22.36 -4.30 -17.24
N PHE A 182 -22.91 -4.95 -18.27
CA PHE A 182 -22.27 -4.98 -19.57
C PHE A 182 -23.13 -4.23 -20.58
N SER A 183 -22.51 -3.44 -21.45
CA SER A 183 -23.19 -2.92 -22.63
C SER A 183 -23.38 -4.06 -23.63
N CYS A 184 -24.63 -4.31 -24.04
CA CYS A 184 -24.89 -5.22 -25.14
C CYS A 184 -25.02 -4.41 -26.43
N HIS A 185 -24.28 -4.80 -27.46
CA HIS A 185 -24.53 -4.38 -28.83
C HIS A 185 -25.40 -5.44 -29.50
N THR A 186 -26.70 -5.19 -29.61
CA THR A 186 -27.54 -5.95 -30.56
C THR A 186 -27.44 -5.25 -31.91
N VAL A 187 -26.83 -5.90 -32.89
CA VAL A 187 -26.88 -5.45 -34.29
C VAL A 187 -28.27 -5.84 -34.80
N ASP A 188 -29.16 -4.85 -34.92
CA ASP A 188 -30.48 -5.04 -35.52
C ASP A 188 -30.31 -4.99 -37.05
N GLU A 189 -30.10 -6.16 -37.67
CA GLU A 189 -29.83 -6.30 -39.12
C GLU A 189 -30.96 -5.74 -40.01
N LYS A 190 -32.14 -5.43 -39.44
CA LYS A 190 -33.32 -4.98 -40.19
C LYS A 190 -33.49 -3.46 -40.29
N ARG A 191 -32.68 -2.64 -39.62
CA ARG A 191 -32.81 -1.17 -39.69
C ARG A 191 -31.52 -0.36 -39.79
N GLY A 192 -30.34 -0.97 -39.72
CA GLY A 192 -29.07 -0.22 -39.86
C GLY A 192 -28.85 0.83 -38.76
N GLU A 193 -29.56 0.72 -37.62
CA GLU A 193 -29.40 1.59 -36.47
C GLU A 193 -28.83 0.81 -35.29
N THR A 194 -27.62 1.17 -34.86
CA THR A 194 -26.97 0.60 -33.68
C THR A 194 -27.62 1.15 -32.41
N GLN A 195 -28.60 0.46 -31.84
CA GLN A 195 -29.17 0.85 -30.54
C GLN A 195 -28.31 0.36 -29.36
N ARG A 196 -27.90 1.29 -28.48
CA ARG A 196 -27.29 0.97 -27.18
C ARG A 196 -28.39 0.53 -26.21
N ARG A 197 -28.45 -0.76 -25.84
CA ARG A 197 -29.22 -1.22 -24.69
C ARG A 197 -28.28 -1.57 -23.54
N LEU A 198 -28.54 -1.00 -22.37
CA LEU A 198 -27.86 -1.32 -21.12
C LEU A 198 -28.45 -2.60 -20.53
N GLY A 199 -27.68 -3.69 -20.49
CA GLY A 199 -28.06 -4.90 -19.77
C GLY A 199 -27.73 -4.77 -18.29
N TYR A 200 -28.74 -4.78 -17.43
CA TYR A 200 -28.57 -4.77 -15.97
C TYR A 200 -28.71 -6.20 -15.43
N TYR A 201 -27.62 -6.80 -14.97
CA TYR A 201 -27.65 -8.07 -14.26
C TYR A 201 -27.38 -7.81 -12.77
N ARG A 202 -28.44 -7.83 -11.95
CA ARG A 202 -28.34 -7.68 -10.48
C ARG A 202 -28.47 -9.05 -9.82
N ALA A 203 -27.36 -9.60 -9.33
CA ALA A 203 -27.40 -10.75 -8.42
C ALA A 203 -27.63 -10.24 -6.99
N ILE A 204 -28.87 -10.33 -6.49
CA ILE A 204 -29.18 -9.99 -5.08
C ILE A 204 -28.95 -11.24 -4.22
N GLY A 205 -27.77 -11.35 -3.61
CA GLY A 205 -27.49 -12.31 -2.55
C GLY A 205 -27.62 -11.65 -1.18
N GLY A 206 -28.84 -11.32 -0.74
CA GLY A 206 -29.09 -10.73 0.57
C GLY A 206 -29.74 -11.73 1.54
N LYS A 207 -29.03 -12.14 2.60
CA LYS A 207 -29.68 -12.80 3.75
C LYS A 207 -30.45 -11.75 4.54
N ASN A 208 -31.74 -11.63 4.28
CA ASN A 208 -32.65 -10.93 5.19
C ASN A 208 -32.84 -11.78 6.44
N LYS A 209 -32.16 -11.42 7.53
CA LYS A 209 -32.53 -11.92 8.86
C LYS A 209 -33.76 -11.12 9.29
N ARG A 210 -34.96 -11.62 8.95
CA ARG A 210 -36.20 -11.12 9.54
C ARG A 210 -36.21 -11.55 11.01
N GLU A 211 -35.97 -10.62 11.92
CA GLU A 211 -36.40 -10.76 13.31
C GLU A 211 -37.90 -10.51 13.34
N ASN A 212 -38.67 -11.57 13.58
CA ASN A 212 -40.07 -11.46 13.97
C ASN A 212 -40.11 -11.02 15.44
N ARG A 213 -40.81 -9.92 15.71
CA ARG A 213 -41.49 -9.66 16.97
C ARG A 213 -42.96 -9.47 16.68
#